data_AF-A0A831SP01-F1
#
_entry.id   AF-A0A831SP01-F1
#
_cell.length_a   1.000
_cell.length_b   1.000
_cell.length_c   1.000
_cell.angle_alpha   90.00
_cell.angle_beta   90.00
_cell.angle_gamma   90.00
#
_symmetry.space_group_name_H-M   'P 1'
#
loop_
_entity.id
_entity.type
_entity.pdbx_description
1 polymer ?
#
loop_
_entity_poly.entity_id
_entity_poly.type
_entity_poly.pdbx_seq_one_letter_code
_entity_poly.pdbx_strand_id
1 'polypeptide(L)' 'MLLTTQDKFSDYEIVETLGLVKGNTVRARHAGKDILAGFRNIVGGEIEEYTKLLAESREQSIDRMIE' A
#
# COMPACT_ATOMS: atom_id res chain seq x y z
N MET A 1 11.41 -10.44 8.08
CA MET A 1 11.74 -10.76 6.68
C MET A 1 12.50 -9.58 6.09
N LEU A 2 13.53 -9.81 5.27
CA LEU A 2 14.22 -8.72 4.57
C LEU A 2 13.40 -8.35 3.33
N LEU A 3 13.04 -7.07 3.20
CA LEU A 3 12.28 -6.52 2.07
C LEU A 3 13.10 -5.42 1.39
N THR A 4 13.13 -5.41 0.07
CA THR A 4 13.80 -4.38 -0.70
C THR A 4 13.08 -4.18 -2.02
N THR A 5 13.16 -2.97 -2.55
CA THR A 5 12.76 -2.65 -3.93
C THR A 5 13.90 -2.85 -4.92
N GLN A 6 15.11 -3.18 -4.45
CA GLN A 6 16.27 -3.52 -5.27
C GLN A 6 16.22 -4.99 -5.71
N ASP A 7 17.02 -5.35 -6.70
CA ASP A 7 17.10 -6.72 -7.20
C ASP A 7 17.79 -7.69 -6.21
N LYS A 8 18.64 -7.17 -5.31
CA LYS A 8 19.37 -7.94 -4.28
C LYS A 8 19.77 -7.08 -3.08
N PHE A 9 20.09 -7.71 -1.96
CA PHE A 9 20.74 -7.04 -0.82
C PHE A 9 22.26 -7.05 -1.00
N SER A 10 22.95 -5.95 -0.64
CA SER A 10 24.41 -5.85 -0.80
C SER A 10 25.19 -6.86 0.04
N ASP A 11 24.66 -7.18 1.23
CA ASP A 11 25.36 -7.96 2.25
C ASP A 11 24.99 -9.45 2.22
N TYR A 12 24.21 -9.87 1.20
CA TYR A 12 23.68 -11.23 1.09
C TYR A 12 23.75 -11.74 -0.35
N GLU A 13 23.86 -13.06 -0.50
CA GLU A 13 23.78 -13.77 -1.78
C GLU A 13 22.49 -14.60 -1.84
N ILE A 14 21.74 -14.50 -2.95
CA ILE A 14 20.53 -15.30 -3.17
C ILE A 14 20.94 -16.70 -3.62
N VAL A 15 20.71 -17.71 -2.78
CA VAL A 15 21.07 -19.11 -3.08
C VAL A 15 19.97 -19.87 -3.83
N GLU A 16 18.73 -19.40 -3.77
CA GLU A 16 17.57 -20.02 -4.41
C GLU A 16 16.50 -18.96 -4.72
N THR A 17 15.83 -19.08 -5.86
CA THR A 17 14.68 -18.25 -6.23
C THR A 17 13.42 -19.11 -6.26
N LEU A 18 12.47 -18.81 -5.38
CA LEU A 18 11.23 -19.60 -5.23
C LEU A 18 10.11 -19.21 -6.20
N GLY A 19 10.27 -18.10 -6.92
CA GLY A 19 9.27 -17.56 -7.86
C GLY A 19 8.72 -16.20 -7.43
N LEU A 20 7.72 -15.72 -8.17
CA LEU A 20 7.12 -14.40 -7.95
C LEU A 20 6.01 -14.46 -6.91
N VAL A 21 6.07 -13.55 -5.93
CA VAL A 21 5.00 -13.33 -4.94
C VAL A 21 4.33 -11.98 -5.15
N LYS A 22 3.04 -11.88 -4.82
CA LYS A 22 2.26 -10.64 -4.87
C LYS A 22 1.21 -10.63 -3.76
N GLY A 23 1.24 -9.60 -2.92
CA GLY A 23 0.13 -9.28 -2.02
C GLY A 23 -0.73 -8.17 -2.62
N ASN A 24 -2.06 -8.32 -2.51
CA ASN A 24 -3.02 -7.32 -2.97
C ASN A 24 -4.05 -7.06 -1.88
N THR A 25 -4.60 -5.84 -1.82
CA THR A 25 -5.79 -5.54 -1.05
C THR A 25 -6.65 -4.51 -1.75
N VAL A 26 -7.96 -4.59 -1.53
CA VAL A 26 -8.94 -3.61 -2.02
C VAL A 26 -9.79 -3.22 -0.84
N ARG A 27 -9.83 -1.92 -0.52
CA ARG A 27 -10.68 -1.37 0.53
C ARG A 27 -11.66 -0.39 -0.07
N ALA A 28 -12.95 -0.62 0.17
CA ALA A 28 -14.00 0.33 -0.15
C ALA A 28 -14.27 1.22 1.07
N ARG A 29 -14.51 2.52 0.83
CA ARG A 29 -15.13 3.37 1.86
C ARG A 29 -16.63 3.46 1.63
N HIS A 30 -17.37 3.57 2.73
CA HIS A 30 -18.80 3.86 2.68
C HIS A 30 -19.00 5.34 2.26
N ALA A 31 -19.91 5.57 1.32
CA ALA A 31 -20.15 6.83 0.60
C ALA A 31 -20.46 8.09 1.44
N GLY A 32 -20.52 8.01 2.78
CA GLY A 32 -20.85 9.12 3.66
C GLY A 32 -19.79 10.24 3.72
N LYS A 33 -18.53 9.94 3.39
CA LYS A 33 -17.41 10.90 3.35
C LYS A 33 -17.16 11.53 1.99
N ASP A 34 -17.66 10.90 0.91
CA ASP A 34 -17.49 11.38 -0.46
C ASP A 34 -18.22 12.73 -0.67
N ILE A 35 -19.31 12.98 0.07
CA ILE A 35 -20.07 14.24 0.05
C ILE A 35 -19.29 15.41 0.67
N LEU A 36 -18.53 15.19 1.75
CA LEU A 36 -17.68 16.22 2.37
C LEU A 36 -16.39 16.49 1.57
N ALA A 37 -15.90 15.49 0.82
CA ALA A 37 -14.75 15.63 -0.08
C ALA A 37 -15.09 16.43 -1.35
N GLY A 38 -16.31 16.32 -1.86
CA GLY A 38 -16.81 17.14 -2.97
C GLY A 38 -16.66 18.65 -2.73
N PHE A 39 -16.84 19.12 -1.49
CA PHE A 39 -16.64 20.51 -1.11
C PHE A 39 -15.16 20.91 -0.89
N ARG A 40 -14.28 19.97 -0.52
CA ARG A 40 -12.83 20.22 -0.33
C ARG A 40 -12.01 20.18 -1.61
N ASN A 41 -12.49 19.49 -2.66
CA ASN A 41 -11.84 19.47 -3.97
C ASN A 41 -11.71 20.86 -4.63
N ILE A 42 -12.46 21.86 -4.17
CA ILE A 42 -12.38 23.24 -4.66
C ILE A 42 -11.18 24.00 -4.05
N VAL A 43 -10.66 23.57 -2.90
CA VAL A 43 -9.66 24.32 -2.11
C VAL A 43 -8.22 23.81 -2.36
N GLY A 44 -8.07 22.58 -2.85
CA GLY A 44 -6.77 21.93 -3.05
C GLY A 44 -6.12 21.50 -1.73
N GLY A 45 -5.46 20.34 -1.74
CA GLY A 45 -4.79 19.77 -0.56
C GLY A 45 -4.89 18.25 -0.50
N GLU A 46 -4.13 17.65 0.42
CA GLU A 46 -4.20 16.21 0.68
C GLU A 46 -5.53 15.86 1.37
N ILE A 47 -6.21 14.83 0.88
CA ILE A 47 -7.36 14.26 1.58
C ILE A 47 -6.82 13.20 2.55
N GLU A 48 -6.51 13.64 3.78
CA GLU A 48 -5.93 12.85 4.88
C GLU A 48 -6.55 11.45 5.00
N GLU A 49 -7.84 11.37 4.75
CA GLU A 49 -8.61 10.14 4.80
C GLU A 49 -8.30 9.13 3.70
N TYR A 50 -8.12 9.58 2.46
CA TYR A 50 -7.67 8.70 1.38
C TYR A 50 -6.19 8.36 1.56
N THR A 51 -5.37 9.29 2.06
CA THR A 51 -3.96 8.98 2.40
C THR A 51 -3.89 7.89 3.44
N LYS A 52 -4.66 7.98 4.53
CA LYS A 52 -4.75 6.95 5.55
C LYS A 52 -5.22 5.62 4.98
N LEU A 53 -6.25 5.63 4.13
CA LEU A 53 -6.74 4.42 3.46
C LEU A 53 -5.66 3.76 2.60
N LEU A 54 -4.92 4.57 1.83
CA LEU A 54 -3.86 4.10 0.96
C LEU A 54 -2.70 3.49 1.77
N ALA A 55 -2.31 4.16 2.87
CA ALA A 55 -1.27 3.67 3.77
C ALA A 55 -1.67 2.31 4.37
N GLU A 56 -2.87 2.21 4.95
CA GLU A 56 -3.36 0.94 5.53
C GLU A 56 -3.50 -0.17 4.48
N SER A 57 -3.88 0.18 3.25
CA SER A 57 -3.99 -0.78 2.16
C SER A 57 -2.61 -1.28 1.71
N ARG A 58 -1.60 -0.40 1.73
CA ARG A 58 -0.22 -0.77 1.41
C ARG A 58 0.35 -1.74 2.46
N GLU A 59 0.22 -1.42 3.74
CA GLU A 59 0.69 -2.29 4.83
C GLU A 59 0.06 -3.68 4.73
N GLN A 60 -1.27 -3.77 4.58
CA GLN A 60 -1.94 -5.06 4.45
C GLN A 60 -1.50 -5.86 3.21
N SER A 61 -1.17 -5.18 2.11
CA SER A 61 -0.67 -5.87 0.92
C SER A 61 0.74 -6.41 1.14
N ILE A 62 1.57 -5.69 1.90
CA ILE A 62 2.90 -6.17 2.30
C ILE A 62 2.74 -7.37 3.24
N ASP A 63 1.88 -7.29 4.25
CA ASP A 63 1.63 -8.40 5.20
C ASP A 63 1.25 -9.70 4.46
N ARG A 64 0.33 -9.61 3.49
CA ARG A 64 -0.08 -10.76 2.66
C ARG A 64 1.02 -11.30 1.74
N MET A 65 2.00 -10.48 1.40
CA MET A 65 3.14 -10.89 0.57
C MET A 65 4.20 -11.62 1.38
N ILE A 66 4.29 -11.35 2.69
CA ILE A 66 5.35 -11.85 3.58
C ILE A 66 4.92 -13.03 4.45
N GLU A 67 3.61 -13.28 4.58
CA GLU A 67 3.01 -14.48 5.20
C GLU A 67 3.29 -15.73 4.35
#